data_AF-A0A2Z5ZET0-F1
#
_entry.id   AF-A0A2Z5ZET0-F1
#
_cell.length_a   1.000
_cell.length_b   1.000
_cell.length_c   1.000
_cell.angle_alpha   90.00
_cell.angle_beta   90.00
_cell.angle_gamma   90.00
#
_symmetry.space_group_name_H-M   'P 1'
#
loop_
_entity.id
_entity.type
_entity.pdbx_description
1 polymer ?
#
loop_
_entity_poly.entity_id
_entity_poly.type
_entity_poly.pdbx_seq_one_letter_code
_entity_poly.pdbx_strand_id
1 'polypeptide(L)'
;MLENPTEVFLKLLRQQVLARSQERNRAEHVYGALECDLHPLLPDLAEAGQALARALRRLADPLRTLAERLHARLQEEAETLDSVTRGRIEAMVRALRRRAITRLDAWIAMLDALDHPPEPNTTPTHIHFLRLDRRERQRMGEQDVGLHRHWLDPTIPFASVMAMPAQGMLITSATLRDRSDTPHIPQHAPDTAQQEQMAEEAERAWEAAEARTGVSHFPAPAIRASLTSPFDYARQTRTFIVNDLDHNSITDLAAAYRTLFQASGGGGLGLFTAISRLRGVHNRIAPALEESGLPLYAQHVDAMDNTTLVDIFRTEEHACLLGTDAMRDGVDVPGNALRLVVFERVPWPRPDILHRERRIHLSGGDTTGYDDRIARLKLRQAFGRLIRSQSDRGVFVLLDRRTPTRLLSAFPTGVEVQRLGLAETARQIESFLAPNGG
;
A
#
# COMPACT_ATOMS: atom_id res chain seq x y z
N MET A 1 38.73 -24.59 1.94
CA MET A 1 37.55 -24.15 2.72
C MET A 1 36.32 -24.75 2.08
N LEU A 2 35.44 -25.39 2.83
CA LEU A 2 34.12 -25.77 2.30
C LEU A 2 33.40 -24.46 1.93
N GLU A 3 33.08 -24.26 0.66
CA GLU A 3 32.28 -23.12 0.23
C GLU A 3 30.90 -23.20 0.90
N ASN A 4 30.48 -22.10 1.52
CA ASN A 4 29.18 -22.01 2.16
C ASN A 4 28.09 -21.92 1.08
N PRO A 5 27.19 -22.92 0.94
CA PRO A 5 26.16 -22.93 -0.11
C PRO A 5 25.27 -21.68 -0.10
N THR A 6 25.05 -21.07 1.07
CA THR A 6 24.27 -19.84 1.20
C THR A 6 24.99 -18.66 0.53
N GLU A 7 26.28 -18.50 0.79
CA GLU A 7 27.08 -17.39 0.24
C GLU A 7 27.19 -17.51 -1.28
N VAL A 8 27.41 -18.72 -1.78
CA VAL A 8 27.45 -19.02 -3.22
C VAL A 8 26.13 -18.65 -3.88
N PHE A 9 25.01 -19.11 -3.31
CA PHE A 9 23.67 -18.83 -3.84
C PHE A 9 23.35 -17.33 -3.84
N LEU A 10 23.54 -16.63 -2.71
CA LEU A 10 23.26 -15.19 -2.61
C LEU A 10 24.15 -14.35 -3.54
N LYS A 11 25.41 -14.75 -3.75
CA LYS A 11 26.31 -14.12 -4.72
C LYS A 11 25.77 -14.25 -6.15
N LEU A 12 25.26 -15.42 -6.54
CA LEU A 12 24.66 -15.65 -7.86
C LEU A 12 23.34 -14.87 -8.02
N LEU A 13 22.50 -14.80 -6.98
CA LEU A 13 21.30 -13.94 -7.00
C LEU A 13 21.66 -12.47 -7.28
N ARG A 14 22.66 -11.96 -6.56
CA ARG A 14 23.17 -10.59 -6.76
C ARG A 14 23.65 -10.38 -8.19
N GLN A 15 24.40 -11.33 -8.74
CA GLN A 15 24.86 -11.27 -10.13
C GLN A 15 23.69 -11.22 -11.13
N GLN A 16 22.65 -12.03 -10.93
CA GLN A 16 21.46 -12.02 -11.79
C GLN A 16 20.71 -10.69 -11.73
N VAL A 17 20.51 -10.13 -10.53
CA VAL A 17 19.86 -8.82 -10.39
C VAL A 17 20.67 -7.73 -11.08
N LEU A 18 21.99 -7.71 -10.89
CA LEU A 18 22.86 -6.70 -11.50
C LEU A 18 22.89 -6.82 -13.02
N ALA A 19 23.03 -8.04 -13.57
CA ALA A 19 23.05 -8.28 -15.00
C ALA A 19 21.78 -7.75 -15.69
N ARG A 20 20.61 -8.03 -15.10
CA ARG A 20 19.31 -7.59 -15.64
C ARG A 20 19.00 -6.11 -15.40
N SER A 21 19.54 -5.54 -14.33
CA SER A 21 19.34 -4.12 -14.03
C SER A 21 20.10 -3.20 -14.98
N GLN A 22 21.24 -3.65 -15.53
CA GLN A 22 22.02 -2.86 -16.49
C GLN A 22 21.33 -2.70 -17.84
N GLU A 23 20.39 -3.60 -18.17
CA GLU A 23 19.59 -3.55 -19.39
C GLU A 23 18.39 -2.58 -19.28
N ARG A 24 17.96 -2.23 -18.06
CA ARG A 24 16.85 -1.29 -17.82
C ARG A 24 17.35 0.16 -17.68
N ASN A 25 16.64 1.09 -18.31
CA ASN A 25 16.96 2.52 -18.28
C ASN A 25 17.04 3.07 -16.84
N ARG A 26 18.04 3.92 -16.58
CA ARG A 26 18.31 4.57 -15.27
C ARG A 26 17.13 5.35 -14.65
N ALA A 27 16.08 5.62 -15.43
CA ALA A 27 14.91 6.39 -15.00
C ALA A 27 13.97 5.62 -14.04
N GLU A 28 14.10 4.29 -13.92
CA GLU A 28 13.24 3.45 -13.07
C GLU A 28 13.76 3.29 -11.62
N HIS A 29 14.94 3.83 -11.28
CA HIS A 29 15.57 3.67 -9.95
C HIS A 29 14.96 4.53 -8.83
N VAL A 30 13.66 4.83 -8.92
CA VAL A 30 12.98 5.83 -8.08
C VAL A 30 12.83 5.39 -6.61
N TYR A 31 13.09 4.12 -6.28
CA TYR A 31 12.78 3.55 -4.95
C TYR A 31 13.93 2.82 -4.25
N GLY A 32 15.19 3.08 -4.63
CA GLY A 32 16.35 2.58 -3.88
C GLY A 32 16.57 1.05 -3.91
N ALA A 33 15.82 0.31 -4.73
CA ALA A 33 15.95 -1.13 -4.92
C ALA A 33 15.98 -1.50 -6.41
N LEU A 34 16.68 -2.60 -6.73
CA LEU A 34 16.66 -3.22 -8.05
C LEU A 34 15.90 -4.54 -7.95
N GLU A 35 14.97 -4.78 -8.87
CA GLU A 35 14.19 -6.01 -8.93
C GLU A 35 14.31 -6.66 -10.31
N CYS A 36 14.35 -7.99 -10.36
CA CYS A 36 14.25 -8.73 -11.60
C CYS A 36 13.47 -10.04 -11.43
N ASP A 37 12.92 -10.54 -12.52
CA ASP A 37 12.26 -11.83 -12.55
C ASP A 37 13.21 -12.97 -12.18
N LEU A 38 12.68 -13.99 -11.51
CA LEU A 38 13.46 -15.16 -11.16
C LEU A 38 13.95 -15.91 -12.41
N HIS A 39 13.08 -16.09 -13.40
CA HIS A 39 13.40 -16.81 -14.64
C HIS A 39 13.64 -15.88 -15.83
N PRO A 40 14.39 -16.31 -16.85
CA PRO A 40 15.26 -17.49 -16.85
C PRO A 40 16.40 -17.39 -15.83
N LEU A 41 16.93 -18.50 -15.33
CA LEU A 41 18.04 -18.45 -14.37
C LEU A 41 19.38 -18.20 -15.10
N LEU A 42 20.31 -17.50 -14.44
CA LEU A 42 21.72 -17.52 -14.87
C LEU A 42 22.32 -18.94 -14.70
N PRO A 43 23.41 -19.26 -15.43
CA PRO A 43 24.16 -20.50 -15.22
C PRO A 43 24.52 -20.69 -13.74
N ASP A 44 24.60 -21.96 -13.32
CA ASP A 44 24.98 -22.40 -11.97
C ASP A 44 24.02 -22.01 -10.84
N LEU A 45 23.05 -21.12 -11.07
CA LEU A 45 22.11 -20.67 -10.03
C LEU A 45 21.17 -21.80 -9.57
N ALA A 46 20.69 -22.64 -10.50
CA ALA A 46 19.89 -23.81 -10.17
C ALA A 46 20.69 -24.82 -9.32
N GLU A 47 21.91 -25.14 -9.72
CA GLU A 47 22.79 -26.06 -8.99
C GLU A 47 23.14 -25.54 -7.59
N ALA A 48 23.48 -24.25 -7.47
CA ALA A 48 23.73 -23.60 -6.19
C ALA A 48 22.48 -23.61 -5.29
N GLY A 49 21.30 -23.39 -5.87
CA GLY A 49 20.03 -23.48 -5.18
C GLY A 49 19.75 -24.88 -4.62
N GLN A 50 19.98 -25.92 -5.43
CA GLN A 50 19.88 -27.31 -4.98
C GLN A 50 20.91 -27.66 -3.90
N ALA A 51 22.14 -27.16 -4.01
CA ALA A 51 23.18 -27.35 -2.99
C ALA A 51 22.77 -26.75 -1.65
N LEU A 52 22.21 -25.54 -1.67
CA LEU A 52 21.65 -24.89 -0.48
C LEU A 52 20.44 -25.66 0.06
N ALA A 53 19.52 -26.11 -0.80
CA ALA A 53 18.35 -26.88 -0.39
C ALA A 53 18.75 -28.19 0.31
N ARG A 54 19.77 -28.90 -0.20
CA ARG A 54 20.35 -30.08 0.47
C ARG A 54 20.94 -29.73 1.83
N ALA A 55 21.63 -28.59 1.96
CA ALA A 55 22.18 -28.13 3.24
C ALA A 55 21.08 -27.81 4.27
N LEU A 56 19.99 -27.16 3.84
CA LEU A 56 18.85 -26.86 4.70
C LEU A 56 18.09 -28.12 5.12
N ARG A 57 17.92 -29.11 4.23
CA ARG A 57 17.32 -30.42 4.58
C ARG A 57 18.11 -31.15 5.66
N ARG A 58 19.45 -31.15 5.58
CA ARG A 58 20.31 -31.71 6.64
C ARG A 58 20.11 -31.05 8.02
N LEU A 59 19.60 -29.82 8.07
CA LEU A 59 19.19 -29.17 9.32
C LEU A 59 17.74 -29.52 9.69
N ALA A 60 16.83 -29.51 8.71
CA ALA A 60 15.40 -29.71 8.93
C ALA A 60 15.07 -31.14 9.40
N ASP A 61 15.68 -32.16 8.79
CA ASP A 61 15.31 -33.56 9.03
C ASP A 61 15.59 -34.04 10.47
N PRO A 62 16.76 -33.73 11.08
CA PRO A 62 16.99 -34.04 12.49
C PRO A 62 16.04 -33.28 13.43
N LEU A 63 15.72 -32.02 13.12
CA LEU A 63 14.78 -31.23 13.93
C LEU A 63 13.35 -31.78 13.85
N ARG A 64 12.94 -32.27 12.68
CA ARG A 64 11.65 -32.94 12.48
C ARG A 64 11.59 -34.25 13.27
N THR A 65 12.64 -35.07 13.14
CA THR A 65 12.78 -36.32 13.90
C THR A 65 12.72 -36.06 15.41
N LEU A 66 13.41 -35.04 15.90
CA LEU A 66 13.37 -34.65 17.32
C LEU A 66 11.96 -34.22 17.75
N ALA A 67 11.28 -33.38 16.96
CA ALA A 67 9.93 -32.93 17.27
C ALA A 67 8.92 -34.08 17.28
N GLU A 68 9.05 -35.04 16.36
CA GLU A 68 8.23 -36.26 16.30
C GLU A 68 8.47 -37.16 17.51
N ARG A 69 9.73 -37.39 17.90
CA ARG A 69 10.07 -38.18 19.09
C ARG A 69 9.57 -37.55 20.39
N LEU A 70 9.72 -36.24 20.52
CA LEU A 70 9.16 -35.50 21.65
C LEU A 70 7.63 -35.57 21.71
N HIS A 71 6.97 -35.53 20.55
CA HIS A 71 5.52 -35.68 20.48
C HIS A 71 5.06 -37.12 20.79
N ALA A 72 5.75 -38.13 20.27
CA ALA A 72 5.49 -39.54 20.58
C ALA A 72 5.60 -39.81 22.08
N ARG A 73 6.63 -39.27 22.74
CA ARG A 73 6.82 -39.38 24.19
C ARG A 73 5.63 -38.84 24.99
N LEU A 74 5.00 -37.74 24.56
CA LEU A 74 3.80 -37.20 25.21
C LEU A 74 2.60 -38.15 25.17
N GLN A 75 2.54 -39.01 24.13
CA GLN A 75 1.48 -40.00 23.97
C GLN A 75 1.81 -41.28 24.74
N GLU A 76 3.05 -41.78 24.61
CA GLU A 76 3.50 -43.04 25.22
C GLU A 76 3.61 -42.95 26.75
N GLU A 77 4.09 -41.83 27.28
CA GLU A 77 4.29 -41.62 28.72
C GLU A 77 3.15 -40.76 29.33
N ALA A 78 1.95 -40.79 28.75
CA ALA A 78 0.87 -39.88 29.14
C ALA A 78 0.46 -40.01 30.62
N GLU A 79 0.52 -41.21 31.19
CA GLU A 79 0.12 -41.52 32.57
C GLU A 79 1.24 -41.25 33.60
N THR A 80 2.49 -41.19 33.15
CA THR A 80 3.68 -41.11 34.02
C THR A 80 4.36 -39.74 34.01
N LEU A 81 4.12 -38.92 32.98
CA LEU A 81 4.67 -37.58 32.87
C LEU A 81 3.97 -36.58 33.80
N ASP A 82 4.76 -35.90 34.63
CA ASP A 82 4.28 -34.77 35.42
C ASP A 82 3.88 -33.58 34.51
N SER A 83 3.00 -32.72 35.03
CA SER A 83 2.44 -31.59 34.29
C SER A 83 3.49 -30.58 33.82
N VAL A 84 4.58 -30.40 34.59
CA VAL A 84 5.64 -29.44 34.26
C VAL A 84 6.49 -29.98 33.10
N THR A 85 6.90 -31.24 33.16
CA THR A 85 7.65 -31.89 32.08
C THR A 85 6.84 -31.96 30.80
N ARG A 86 5.56 -32.34 30.89
CA ARG A 86 4.62 -32.31 29.76
C ARG A 86 4.59 -30.93 29.09
N GLY A 87 4.35 -29.87 29.88
CA GLY A 87 4.31 -28.51 29.37
C GLY A 87 5.61 -28.07 28.70
N ARG A 88 6.77 -28.48 29.23
CA ARG A 88 8.09 -28.21 28.63
C ARG A 88 8.27 -28.91 27.27
N ILE A 89 7.90 -30.18 27.17
CA ILE A 89 8.00 -30.95 25.93
C ILE A 89 7.10 -30.33 24.86
N GLU A 90 5.85 -30.02 25.20
CA GLU A 90 4.93 -29.37 24.26
C GLU A 90 5.46 -28.00 23.79
N ALA A 91 5.98 -27.19 24.71
CA ALA A 91 6.58 -25.90 24.37
C ALA A 91 7.78 -26.06 23.43
N MET A 92 8.62 -27.08 23.66
CA MET A 92 9.74 -27.40 22.79
C MET A 92 9.28 -27.82 21.39
N VAL A 93 8.31 -28.73 21.27
CA VAL A 93 7.75 -29.16 19.98
C VAL A 93 7.18 -27.96 19.21
N ARG A 94 6.38 -27.12 19.89
CA ARG A 94 5.83 -25.88 19.30
C ARG A 94 6.95 -24.94 18.84
N ALA A 95 8.00 -24.78 19.64
CA ALA A 95 9.14 -23.93 19.31
C ALA A 95 9.94 -24.47 18.10
N LEU A 96 10.26 -25.77 18.06
CA LEU A 96 10.96 -26.41 16.94
C LEU A 96 10.18 -26.23 15.63
N ARG A 97 8.86 -26.49 15.65
CA ARG A 97 8.00 -26.33 14.47
C ARG A 97 7.93 -24.88 14.02
N ARG A 98 7.57 -23.96 14.91
CA ARG A 98 7.31 -22.55 14.57
C ARG A 98 8.59 -21.77 14.27
N ARG A 99 9.67 -22.02 15.01
CA ARG A 99 10.91 -21.22 14.90
C ARG A 99 11.92 -21.81 13.92
N ALA A 100 11.91 -23.10 13.64
CA ALA A 100 12.90 -23.70 12.74
C ALA A 100 12.24 -24.38 11.54
N ILE A 101 11.50 -25.46 11.76
CA ILE A 101 11.02 -26.34 10.67
C ILE A 101 10.20 -25.56 9.63
N THR A 102 9.19 -24.80 10.06
CA THR A 102 8.33 -24.02 9.14
C THR A 102 9.13 -23.03 8.28
N ARG A 103 10.19 -22.42 8.85
CA ARG A 103 11.03 -21.46 8.12
C ARG A 103 11.97 -22.16 7.14
N LEU A 104 12.53 -23.31 7.54
CA LEU A 104 13.36 -24.14 6.68
C LEU A 104 12.57 -24.71 5.51
N ASP A 105 11.37 -25.25 5.77
CA ASP A 105 10.50 -25.81 4.73
C ASP A 105 10.10 -24.75 3.69
N ALA A 106 9.81 -23.52 4.12
CA ALA A 106 9.53 -22.41 3.20
C ALA A 106 10.72 -22.09 2.28
N TRP A 107 11.93 -22.02 2.83
CA TRP A 107 13.15 -21.81 2.04
C TRP A 107 13.44 -22.97 1.11
N ILE A 108 13.33 -24.21 1.59
CA ILE A 108 13.52 -25.42 0.77
C ILE A 108 12.54 -25.40 -0.41
N ALA A 109 11.26 -25.11 -0.15
CA ALA A 109 10.25 -25.03 -1.21
C ALA A 109 10.51 -23.91 -2.22
N MET A 110 11.08 -22.78 -1.80
CA MET A 110 11.50 -21.71 -2.72
C MET A 110 12.70 -22.13 -3.59
N LEU A 111 13.64 -22.88 -3.01
CA LEU A 111 14.82 -23.35 -3.73
C LEU A 111 14.47 -24.48 -4.71
N ASP A 112 13.57 -25.39 -4.33
CA ASP A 112 13.08 -26.45 -5.23
C ASP A 112 12.30 -25.86 -6.43
N ALA A 113 11.66 -24.69 -6.25
CA ALA A 113 10.96 -24.01 -7.32
C ALA A 113 11.90 -23.44 -8.41
N LEU A 114 13.21 -23.34 -8.16
CA LEU A 114 14.19 -22.89 -9.15
C LEU A 114 14.24 -23.80 -10.38
N ASP A 115 13.98 -25.09 -10.22
CA ASP A 115 13.98 -26.05 -11.33
C ASP A 115 12.66 -26.07 -12.11
N HIS A 116 11.66 -25.30 -11.67
CA HIS A 116 10.30 -25.31 -12.21
C HIS A 116 9.94 -23.92 -12.76
N PRO A 117 10.41 -23.57 -13.98
CA PRO A 117 10.04 -22.30 -14.60
C PRO A 117 8.52 -22.20 -14.77
N PRO A 118 7.95 -20.98 -14.75
CA PRO A 118 6.52 -20.80 -14.94
C PRO A 118 6.08 -21.33 -16.31
N GLU A 119 5.07 -22.18 -16.31
CA GLU A 119 4.50 -22.74 -17.54
C GLU A 119 3.70 -21.67 -18.30
N PRO A 120 3.88 -21.53 -19.63
CA PRO A 120 3.10 -20.58 -20.42
C PRO A 120 1.59 -20.79 -20.25
N ASN A 121 0.83 -19.68 -20.18
CA ASN A 121 -0.63 -19.67 -20.04
C ASN A 121 -1.17 -20.29 -18.73
N THR A 122 -0.32 -20.56 -17.74
CA THR A 122 -0.77 -20.95 -16.40
C THR A 122 -0.77 -19.74 -15.48
N THR A 123 -1.75 -19.69 -14.56
CA THR A 123 -1.74 -18.67 -13.50
C THR A 123 -0.95 -19.22 -12.32
N PRO A 124 0.20 -18.62 -11.97
CA PRO A 124 1.02 -19.13 -10.89
C PRO A 124 0.35 -18.87 -9.54
N THR A 125 0.52 -19.78 -8.58
CA THR A 125 0.04 -19.55 -7.20
C THR A 125 0.88 -18.50 -6.47
N HIS A 126 2.17 -18.41 -6.82
CA HIS A 126 3.14 -17.54 -6.18
C HIS A 126 3.94 -16.76 -7.21
N ILE A 127 4.29 -15.54 -6.84
CA ILE A 127 5.22 -14.67 -7.56
C ILE A 127 6.60 -14.85 -6.94
N HIS A 128 7.58 -15.20 -7.78
CA HIS A 128 8.99 -15.29 -7.39
C HIS A 128 9.81 -14.22 -8.09
N PHE A 129 10.58 -13.46 -7.33
CA PHE A 129 11.44 -12.42 -7.89
C PHE A 129 12.68 -12.20 -7.02
N LEU A 130 13.69 -11.58 -7.63
CA LEU A 130 14.93 -11.23 -6.96
C LEU A 130 14.95 -9.73 -6.69
N ARG A 131 15.49 -9.35 -5.53
CA ARG A 131 15.61 -7.95 -5.13
C ARG A 131 16.97 -7.67 -4.53
N LEU A 132 17.55 -6.52 -4.90
CA LEU A 132 18.78 -5.98 -4.34
C LEU A 132 18.48 -4.58 -3.77
N ASP A 133 18.48 -4.45 -2.45
CA ASP A 133 18.25 -3.19 -1.76
C ASP A 133 19.56 -2.39 -1.65
N ARG A 134 19.47 -1.07 -1.85
CA ARG A 134 20.60 -0.14 -1.75
C ARG A 134 20.31 0.95 -0.72
N ARG A 135 21.34 1.38 0.01
CA ARG A 135 21.22 2.51 0.94
C ARG A 135 21.09 3.83 0.16
N GLU A 136 20.15 4.66 0.58
CA GLU A 136 19.94 6.02 0.04
C GLU A 136 20.94 7.05 0.59
N ARG A 137 21.64 6.79 1.70
CA ARG A 137 22.60 7.76 2.28
C ARG A 137 23.89 7.85 1.44
N GLN A 138 24.65 8.93 1.63
CA GLN A 138 25.87 9.37 0.94
C GLN A 138 26.96 8.31 0.64
N ARG A 139 26.86 7.07 1.15
CA ARG A 139 27.60 5.91 0.67
C ARG A 139 26.61 4.97 -0.03
N MET A 140 26.57 5.01 -1.36
CA MET A 140 25.81 4.08 -2.21
C MET A 140 26.38 2.66 -2.04
N GLY A 141 25.95 1.97 -1.00
CA GLY A 141 26.28 0.57 -0.74
C GLY A 141 25.05 -0.30 -0.95
N GLU A 142 25.28 -1.50 -1.49
CA GLU A 142 24.30 -2.59 -1.45
C GLU A 142 24.09 -3.01 0.00
N GLN A 143 22.83 -3.19 0.37
CA GLN A 143 22.45 -3.51 1.75
C GLN A 143 22.04 -4.97 1.89
N ASP A 144 21.22 -5.47 0.96
CA ASP A 144 20.64 -6.81 1.04
C ASP A 144 20.29 -7.35 -0.35
N VAL A 145 20.35 -8.67 -0.50
CA VAL A 145 19.90 -9.39 -1.71
C VAL A 145 19.05 -10.58 -1.30
N GLY A 146 17.88 -10.70 -1.93
CA GLY A 146 16.90 -11.72 -1.56
C GLY A 146 16.24 -12.38 -2.76
N LEU A 147 15.92 -13.66 -2.60
CA LEU A 147 14.87 -14.35 -3.35
C LEU A 147 13.57 -14.15 -2.57
N HIS A 148 12.56 -13.57 -3.22
CA HIS A 148 11.26 -13.28 -2.64
C HIS A 148 10.20 -14.22 -3.21
N ARG A 149 9.31 -14.69 -2.34
CA ARG A 149 8.11 -15.45 -2.70
C ARG A 149 6.88 -14.78 -2.08
N HIS A 150 5.93 -14.42 -2.92
CA HIS A 150 4.66 -13.84 -2.49
C HIS A 150 3.50 -14.61 -3.09
N TRP A 151 2.39 -14.73 -2.36
CA TRP A 151 1.14 -15.16 -2.97
C TRP A 151 0.73 -14.19 -4.08
N LEU A 152 0.37 -14.74 -5.23
CA LEU A 152 -0.23 -13.97 -6.32
C LEU A 152 -1.50 -13.30 -5.79
N ASP A 153 -2.44 -14.11 -5.30
CA ASP A 153 -3.60 -13.67 -4.55
C ASP A 153 -3.35 -13.86 -3.03
N PRO A 154 -3.06 -12.78 -2.28
CA PRO A 154 -2.84 -12.85 -0.84
C PRO A 154 -4.11 -13.15 -0.04
N THR A 155 -5.29 -13.13 -0.67
CA THR A 155 -6.55 -13.37 0.03
C THR A 155 -6.85 -14.85 0.25
N ILE A 156 -6.24 -15.74 -0.54
CA ILE A 156 -6.28 -17.20 -0.35
C ILE A 156 -5.74 -17.62 1.03
N PRO A 157 -4.48 -17.28 1.41
CA PRO A 157 -3.97 -17.65 2.72
C PRO A 157 -4.73 -16.93 3.84
N PHE A 158 -5.19 -15.69 3.62
CA PHE A 158 -6.04 -14.98 4.59
C PHE A 158 -7.32 -15.76 4.90
N ALA A 159 -8.05 -16.23 3.88
CA ALA A 159 -9.26 -17.04 4.07
C ALA A 159 -8.96 -18.33 4.83
N SER A 160 -7.88 -19.04 4.47
CA SER A 160 -7.51 -20.30 5.12
C SER A 160 -7.13 -20.15 6.61
N VAL A 161 -6.50 -19.02 6.98
CA VAL A 161 -5.96 -18.81 8.32
C VAL A 161 -6.97 -18.11 9.23
N MET A 162 -7.69 -17.11 8.72
CA MET A 162 -8.58 -16.27 9.52
C MET A 162 -10.03 -16.73 9.46
N ALA A 163 -10.52 -17.11 8.28
CA ALA A 163 -11.94 -17.39 8.09
C ALA A 163 -12.33 -18.80 8.51
N MET A 164 -11.53 -19.81 8.17
CA MET A 164 -11.83 -21.21 8.49
C MET A 164 -12.04 -21.50 9.99
N PRO A 165 -11.25 -20.93 10.94
CA PRO A 165 -11.50 -21.15 12.36
C PRO A 165 -12.59 -20.23 12.95
N ALA A 166 -13.04 -19.20 12.23
CA ALA A 166 -14.00 -18.23 12.75
C ALA A 166 -15.45 -18.72 12.63
N GLN A 167 -16.27 -18.50 13.66
CA GLN A 167 -17.69 -18.82 13.64
C GLN A 167 -18.52 -17.85 12.78
N GLY A 168 -17.98 -16.66 12.51
CA GLY A 168 -18.59 -15.63 11.67
C GLY A 168 -17.62 -14.47 11.48
N MET A 169 -17.76 -13.72 10.38
CA MET A 169 -16.87 -12.61 10.06
C MET A 169 -17.65 -11.42 9.55
N LEU A 170 -17.37 -10.24 10.10
CA LEU A 170 -17.90 -8.96 9.66
C LEU A 170 -16.76 -8.15 9.03
N ILE A 171 -16.88 -7.84 7.74
CA ILE A 171 -15.92 -6.99 7.03
C ILE A 171 -16.58 -5.64 6.74
N THR A 172 -16.04 -4.57 7.32
CA THR A 172 -16.56 -3.21 7.11
C THR A 172 -15.46 -2.30 6.60
N SER A 173 -15.79 -1.44 5.64
CA SER A 173 -14.94 -0.33 5.25
C SER A 173 -15.79 0.76 4.61
N ALA A 174 -15.47 2.02 4.90
CA ALA A 174 -16.10 3.18 4.26
C ALA A 174 -15.81 3.25 2.74
N THR A 175 -14.78 2.54 2.27
CA THR A 175 -14.30 2.59 0.89
C THR A 175 -14.22 1.22 0.24
N LEU A 176 -14.95 0.22 0.78
CA LEU A 176 -14.90 -1.17 0.33
C LEU A 176 -15.21 -1.30 -1.17
N ARG A 177 -16.35 -0.73 -1.59
CA ARG A 177 -16.81 -0.72 -2.98
C ARG A 177 -16.11 0.37 -3.76
N ASP A 178 -15.75 0.05 -4.99
CA ASP A 178 -15.37 1.09 -5.93
C ASP A 178 -16.62 1.73 -6.50
N ARG A 179 -17.03 2.86 -5.91
CA ARG A 179 -18.10 3.69 -6.48
C ARG A 179 -17.52 4.31 -7.75
N SER A 180 -17.72 3.70 -8.92
CA SER A 180 -17.62 4.40 -10.19
C SER A 180 -18.87 5.26 -10.36
N ASP A 181 -19.10 6.20 -9.44
CA ASP A 181 -20.27 7.05 -9.50
C ASP A 181 -20.02 8.18 -10.49
N THR A 182 -20.12 7.84 -11.77
CA THR A 182 -20.71 8.75 -12.75
C THR A 182 -21.94 8.12 -13.38
N PRO A 183 -23.03 7.86 -12.62
CA PRO A 183 -24.33 8.13 -13.17
C PRO A 183 -24.46 9.65 -13.17
N HIS A 184 -24.69 10.23 -14.36
CA HIS A 184 -25.46 11.47 -14.42
C HIS A 184 -26.63 11.32 -13.45
N ILE A 185 -26.78 12.21 -12.45
CA ILE A 185 -28.06 12.29 -11.75
C ILE A 185 -29.07 12.57 -12.87
N PRO A 186 -29.93 11.62 -13.26
CA PRO A 186 -30.84 11.89 -14.33
C PRO A 186 -31.79 12.96 -13.79
N GLN A 187 -31.95 14.05 -14.55
CA GLN A 187 -32.88 15.12 -14.19
C GLN A 187 -34.35 14.62 -14.17
N HIS A 188 -34.56 13.37 -14.61
CA HIS A 188 -35.81 12.63 -14.64
C HIS A 188 -35.66 11.25 -13.97
N ALA A 189 -36.77 10.61 -13.65
CA ALA A 189 -36.74 9.23 -13.15
C ALA A 189 -36.00 8.34 -14.17
N PRO A 190 -35.06 7.48 -13.73
CA PRO A 190 -34.29 6.67 -14.65
C PRO A 190 -35.19 5.68 -15.37
N ASP A 191 -35.11 5.63 -16.69
CA ASP A 191 -35.80 4.64 -17.51
C ASP A 191 -35.27 3.22 -17.22
N THR A 192 -36.00 2.19 -17.64
CA THR A 192 -35.69 0.78 -17.36
C THR A 192 -34.24 0.41 -17.73
N ALA A 193 -33.74 0.87 -18.88
CA ALA A 193 -32.35 0.63 -19.30
C ALA A 193 -31.31 1.29 -18.37
N GLN A 194 -31.60 2.46 -17.81
CA GLN A 194 -30.72 3.13 -16.85
C GLN A 194 -30.71 2.41 -15.51
N GLN A 195 -31.87 1.88 -15.08
CA GLN A 195 -31.97 1.07 -13.87
C GLN A 195 -31.19 -0.24 -13.99
N GLU A 196 -31.27 -0.92 -15.14
CA GLU A 196 -30.50 -2.13 -15.43
C GLU A 196 -29.00 -1.84 -15.39
N GLN A 197 -28.55 -0.76 -16.04
CA GLN A 197 -27.14 -0.37 -16.04
C GLN A 197 -26.62 -0.04 -14.63
N MET A 198 -27.41 0.67 -13.82
CA MET A 198 -27.06 0.96 -12.42
C MET A 198 -26.97 -0.31 -11.58
N ALA A 199 -27.84 -1.29 -11.82
CA ALA A 199 -27.80 -2.58 -11.12
C ALA A 199 -26.53 -3.37 -11.47
N GLU A 200 -26.15 -3.41 -12.75
CA GLU A 200 -24.89 -4.04 -13.19
C GLU A 200 -23.66 -3.35 -12.60
N GLU A 201 -23.63 -2.02 -12.56
CA GLU A 201 -22.52 -1.27 -11.96
C GLU A 201 -22.41 -1.54 -10.46
N ALA A 202 -23.54 -1.62 -9.76
CA ALA A 202 -23.58 -1.96 -8.34
C ALA A 202 -23.05 -3.38 -8.09
N GLU A 203 -23.37 -4.34 -8.96
CA GLU A 203 -22.87 -5.72 -8.88
C GLU A 203 -21.36 -5.77 -9.12
N ARG A 204 -20.86 -5.13 -10.19
CA ARG A 204 -19.41 -5.03 -10.45
C ARG A 204 -18.65 -4.41 -9.27
N ALA A 205 -19.24 -3.42 -8.60
CA ALA A 205 -18.64 -2.80 -7.41
C ALA A 205 -18.57 -3.76 -6.21
N TRP A 206 -19.53 -4.68 -6.08
CA TRP A 206 -19.52 -5.74 -5.05
C TRP A 206 -18.54 -6.85 -5.39
N GLU A 207 -18.49 -7.32 -6.63
CA GLU A 207 -17.50 -8.32 -7.08
C GLU A 207 -16.08 -7.83 -6.83
N ALA A 208 -15.80 -6.56 -7.15
CA ALA A 208 -14.49 -5.94 -6.88
C ALA A 208 -14.18 -5.85 -5.37
N ALA A 209 -15.18 -5.63 -4.53
CA ALA A 209 -15.03 -5.63 -3.07
C ALA A 209 -14.77 -7.04 -2.51
N GLU A 210 -15.47 -8.04 -3.02
CA GLU A 210 -15.32 -9.44 -2.62
C GLU A 210 -13.96 -10.00 -3.03
N ALA A 211 -13.52 -9.73 -4.26
CA ALA A 211 -12.19 -10.09 -4.74
C ALA A 211 -11.08 -9.46 -3.88
N ARG A 212 -11.24 -8.20 -3.45
CA ARG A 212 -10.25 -7.51 -2.60
C ARG A 212 -10.20 -8.07 -1.18
N THR A 213 -11.34 -8.51 -0.65
CA THR A 213 -11.45 -9.00 0.73
C THR A 213 -11.17 -10.49 0.88
N GLY A 214 -11.18 -11.24 -0.23
CA GLY A 214 -11.02 -12.68 -0.21
C GLY A 214 -12.28 -13.46 0.12
N VAL A 215 -13.42 -12.79 0.24
CA VAL A 215 -14.70 -13.42 0.54
C VAL A 215 -15.07 -14.46 -0.52
N SER A 216 -14.60 -14.30 -1.76
CA SER A 216 -14.76 -15.31 -2.82
C SER A 216 -14.14 -16.67 -2.48
N HIS A 217 -13.19 -16.72 -1.55
CA HIS A 217 -12.53 -17.95 -1.09
C HIS A 217 -13.24 -18.58 0.12
N PHE A 218 -14.37 -18.01 0.55
CA PHE A 218 -15.07 -18.45 1.76
C PHE A 218 -16.09 -19.54 1.40
N PRO A 219 -16.42 -20.44 2.34
CA PRO A 219 -17.33 -21.55 2.06
C PRO A 219 -18.78 -21.10 1.80
N ALA A 220 -19.15 -19.89 2.21
CA ALA A 220 -20.48 -19.33 2.03
C ALA A 220 -20.40 -17.91 1.44
N PRO A 221 -21.36 -17.52 0.58
CA PRO A 221 -21.40 -16.17 0.01
C PRO A 221 -21.62 -15.12 1.10
N ALA A 222 -21.06 -13.92 0.90
CA ALA A 222 -21.26 -12.82 1.85
C ALA A 222 -22.68 -12.25 1.78
N ILE A 223 -23.16 -11.83 2.95
CA ILE A 223 -24.31 -10.94 3.06
C ILE A 223 -23.81 -9.51 2.83
N ARG A 224 -24.32 -8.87 1.78
CA ARG A 224 -23.90 -7.55 1.33
C ARG A 224 -24.77 -6.47 1.96
N ALA A 225 -24.16 -5.39 2.46
CA ALA A 225 -24.86 -4.21 2.95
C ALA A 225 -24.07 -2.94 2.64
N SER A 226 -24.76 -1.90 2.17
CA SER A 226 -24.17 -0.58 1.98
C SER A 226 -25.01 0.48 2.69
N LEU A 227 -24.32 1.47 3.26
CA LEU A 227 -24.93 2.62 3.91
C LEU A 227 -24.51 3.90 3.17
N THR A 228 -25.42 4.86 3.08
CA THR A 228 -25.13 6.19 2.54
C THR A 228 -24.38 7.01 3.58
N SER A 229 -23.46 7.86 3.13
CA SER A 229 -22.79 8.81 4.04
C SER A 229 -23.81 9.82 4.60
N PRO A 230 -23.75 10.17 5.89
CA PRO A 230 -24.63 11.17 6.49
C PRO A 230 -24.19 12.62 6.20
N PHE A 231 -23.07 12.83 5.51
CA PHE A 231 -22.44 14.14 5.31
C PHE A 231 -22.83 14.81 3.98
N ASP A 232 -22.92 16.14 3.98
CA ASP A 232 -23.18 16.95 2.79
C ASP A 232 -21.86 17.39 2.16
N TYR A 233 -21.23 16.48 1.42
CA TYR A 233 -19.92 16.75 0.80
C TYR A 233 -19.95 17.93 -0.17
N ALA A 234 -21.08 18.20 -0.86
CA ALA A 234 -21.19 19.30 -1.81
C ALA A 234 -21.05 20.67 -1.11
N ARG A 235 -21.59 20.79 0.11
CA ARG A 235 -21.43 22.01 0.93
C ARG A 235 -20.14 22.00 1.75
N GLN A 236 -19.72 20.84 2.23
CA GLN A 236 -18.58 20.70 3.16
C GLN A 236 -17.23 20.62 2.47
N THR A 237 -17.15 20.34 1.17
CA THR A 237 -15.86 20.14 0.49
C THR A 237 -15.70 20.89 -0.82
N ARG A 238 -14.45 21.14 -1.19
CA ARG A 238 -14.03 21.58 -2.53
C ARG A 238 -12.88 20.71 -3.02
N THR A 239 -12.85 20.42 -4.32
CA THR A 239 -11.78 19.64 -4.92
C THR A 239 -11.19 20.37 -6.12
N PHE A 240 -9.88 20.57 -6.10
CA PHE A 240 -9.15 21.30 -7.13
C PHE A 240 -8.07 20.44 -7.77
N ILE A 241 -7.88 20.63 -9.07
CA ILE A 241 -6.70 20.16 -9.80
C ILE A 241 -5.97 21.39 -10.33
N VAL A 242 -4.75 21.61 -9.85
CA VAL A 242 -3.93 22.74 -10.29
C VAL A 242 -3.29 22.42 -11.63
N ASN A 243 -3.50 23.26 -12.64
CA ASN A 243 -3.17 22.95 -14.03
C ASN A 243 -2.00 23.76 -14.64
N ASP A 244 -1.49 24.76 -13.92
CA ASP A 244 -0.47 25.72 -14.36
C ASP A 244 0.90 25.55 -13.67
N LEU A 245 1.20 24.34 -13.17
CA LEU A 245 2.45 24.02 -12.47
C LEU A 245 3.26 22.95 -13.20
N ASP A 246 4.60 23.11 -13.22
CA ASP A 246 5.49 21.98 -13.50
C ASP A 246 5.75 21.18 -12.23
N HIS A 247 4.92 20.15 -12.00
CA HIS A 247 5.07 19.20 -10.90
C HIS A 247 6.40 18.40 -10.90
N ASN A 248 7.29 18.54 -11.90
CA ASN A 248 8.66 18.01 -11.82
C ASN A 248 9.64 18.98 -11.14
N SER A 249 9.38 20.29 -11.24
CA SER A 249 10.15 21.33 -10.57
C SER A 249 9.87 21.33 -9.07
N ILE A 250 10.90 21.05 -8.26
CA ILE A 250 10.80 21.15 -6.80
C ILE A 250 10.50 22.58 -6.34
N THR A 251 10.99 23.58 -7.10
CA THR A 251 10.74 24.99 -6.81
C THR A 251 9.26 25.34 -7.00
N ASP A 252 8.64 24.88 -8.09
CA ASP A 252 7.23 25.15 -8.39
C ASP A 252 6.32 24.44 -7.38
N LEU A 253 6.65 23.19 -7.03
CA LEU A 253 5.94 22.47 -5.98
C LEU A 253 6.05 23.17 -4.63
N ALA A 254 7.24 23.62 -4.25
CA ALA A 254 7.43 24.35 -3.00
C ALA A 254 6.60 25.63 -2.98
N ALA A 255 6.58 26.39 -4.07
CA ALA A 255 5.73 27.57 -4.20
C ALA A 255 4.24 27.21 -4.08
N ALA A 256 3.79 26.11 -4.69
CA ALA A 256 2.42 25.63 -4.61
C ALA A 256 2.02 25.22 -3.18
N TYR A 257 2.81 24.35 -2.54
CA TYR A 257 2.57 23.92 -1.16
C TYR A 257 2.53 25.10 -0.19
N ARG A 258 3.50 26.02 -0.28
CA ARG A 258 3.51 27.23 0.54
C ARG A 258 2.23 28.04 0.35
N THR A 259 1.88 28.33 -0.91
CA THR A 259 0.70 29.15 -1.24
C THR A 259 -0.59 28.51 -0.71
N LEU A 260 -0.75 27.20 -0.91
CA LEU A 260 -1.95 26.48 -0.48
C LEU A 260 -2.05 26.38 1.05
N PHE A 261 -0.93 26.14 1.74
CA PHE A 261 -0.91 26.07 3.21
C PHE A 261 -1.18 27.43 3.86
N GLN A 262 -0.67 28.51 3.26
CA GLN A 262 -0.99 29.88 3.68
C GLN A 262 -2.46 30.20 3.43
N ALA A 263 -3.00 29.85 2.24
CA ALA A 263 -4.40 30.06 1.89
C ALA A 263 -5.38 29.31 2.82
N SER A 264 -5.00 28.14 3.32
CA SER A 264 -5.80 27.41 4.30
C SER A 264 -5.61 27.88 5.75
N GLY A 265 -4.65 28.75 6.03
CA GLY A 265 -4.28 29.15 7.40
C GLY A 265 -3.76 27.98 8.24
N GLY A 266 -3.03 27.05 7.61
CA GLY A 266 -2.59 25.81 8.24
C GLY A 266 -3.57 24.65 8.06
N GLY A 267 -3.49 23.66 8.95
CA GLY A 267 -4.31 22.43 8.91
C GLY A 267 -4.15 21.64 7.62
N GLY A 268 -2.95 21.70 7.02
CA GLY A 268 -2.62 21.17 5.71
C GLY A 268 -1.80 19.89 5.78
N LEU A 269 -2.25 18.84 5.07
CA LEU A 269 -1.52 17.59 4.87
C LEU A 269 -1.00 17.52 3.43
N GLY A 270 0.32 17.55 3.26
CA GLY A 270 0.99 17.39 1.97
C GLY A 270 1.55 16.00 1.75
N LEU A 271 1.16 15.34 0.67
CA LEU A 271 1.51 13.95 0.38
C LEU A 271 2.40 13.82 -0.85
N PHE A 272 3.50 13.10 -0.67
CA PHE A 272 4.56 12.90 -1.65
C PHE A 272 4.75 11.43 -2.02
N THR A 273 5.10 11.20 -3.29
CA THR A 273 5.45 9.85 -3.77
C THR A 273 6.90 9.49 -3.50
N ALA A 274 7.77 10.48 -3.25
CA ALA A 274 9.19 10.28 -2.97
C ALA A 274 9.72 11.17 -1.83
N ILE A 275 10.51 10.56 -0.94
CA ILE A 275 11.11 11.23 0.23
C ILE A 275 12.05 12.38 -0.18
N SER A 276 12.79 12.22 -1.26
CA SER A 276 13.69 13.26 -1.78
C SER A 276 12.94 14.54 -2.16
N ARG A 277 11.73 14.40 -2.73
CA ARG A 277 10.87 15.51 -3.13
C ARG A 277 10.27 16.21 -1.92
N LEU A 278 9.79 15.42 -0.95
CA LEU A 278 9.33 15.92 0.35
C LEU A 278 10.39 16.78 1.03
N ARG A 279 11.61 16.26 1.18
CA ARG A 279 12.76 17.00 1.77
C ARG A 279 13.08 18.27 0.99
N GLY A 280 13.07 18.17 -0.34
CA GLY A 280 13.33 19.30 -1.22
C GLY A 280 12.31 20.42 -1.08
N VAL A 281 11.03 20.09 -0.91
CA VAL A 281 9.95 21.06 -0.67
C VAL A 281 10.04 21.62 0.75
N HIS A 282 10.16 20.76 1.77
CA HIS A 282 10.31 21.17 3.17
C HIS A 282 11.36 22.26 3.35
N ASN A 283 12.58 22.02 2.86
CA ASN A 283 13.71 22.95 3.01
C ASN A 283 13.47 24.33 2.37
N ARG A 284 12.55 24.43 1.41
CA ARG A 284 12.24 25.69 0.72
C ARG A 284 11.09 26.46 1.37
N ILE A 285 10.17 25.76 2.04
CA ILE A 285 8.94 26.39 2.55
C ILE A 285 8.99 26.62 4.07
N ALA A 286 9.79 25.85 4.81
CA ALA A 286 9.80 25.92 6.28
C ALA A 286 10.02 27.34 6.83
N PRO A 287 11.01 28.14 6.35
CA PRO A 287 11.21 29.51 6.86
C PRO A 287 10.00 30.42 6.61
N ALA A 288 9.42 30.35 5.41
CA ALA A 288 8.30 31.20 5.04
C ALA A 288 7.00 30.86 5.79
N LEU A 289 6.79 29.57 6.12
CA LEU A 289 5.66 29.15 6.93
C LEU A 289 5.84 29.53 8.40
N GLU A 290 7.06 29.43 8.94
CA GLU A 290 7.40 29.90 10.28
C GLU A 290 7.15 31.42 10.41
N GLU A 291 7.57 32.23 9.44
CA GLU A 291 7.25 33.67 9.37
C GLU A 291 5.74 33.95 9.32
N SER A 292 4.96 33.02 8.77
CA SER A 292 3.50 33.11 8.69
C SER A 292 2.80 32.55 9.95
N GLY A 293 3.56 32.09 10.96
CA GLY A 293 3.00 31.47 12.17
C GLY A 293 2.37 30.09 11.93
N LEU A 294 2.79 29.37 10.88
CA LEU A 294 2.29 28.05 10.52
C LEU A 294 3.39 26.99 10.77
N PRO A 295 3.33 26.24 11.89
CA PRO A 295 4.29 25.17 12.17
C PRO A 295 4.31 24.15 11.04
N LEU A 296 5.51 23.73 10.61
CA LEU A 296 5.67 22.72 9.56
C LEU A 296 6.40 21.50 10.12
N TYR A 297 5.74 20.35 10.04
CA TYR A 297 6.28 19.05 10.40
C TYR A 297 6.47 18.20 9.14
N ALA A 298 7.47 17.33 9.13
CA ALA A 298 7.82 16.54 7.97
C ALA A 298 8.39 15.16 8.33
N GLN A 299 7.73 14.13 7.80
CA GLN A 299 8.24 12.77 7.84
C GLN A 299 9.62 12.68 7.18
N HIS A 300 10.55 11.95 7.81
CA HIS A 300 11.94 11.75 7.33
C HIS A 300 12.82 13.02 7.30
N VAL A 301 12.34 14.14 7.84
CA VAL A 301 13.13 15.33 8.15
C VAL A 301 13.27 15.45 9.65
N ASP A 302 12.15 15.43 10.36
CA ASP A 302 12.11 15.46 11.81
C ASP A 302 12.64 14.16 12.41
N ALA A 303 13.26 14.26 13.59
CA ALA A 303 13.80 13.12 14.33
C ALA A 303 12.71 12.27 15.01
N MET A 304 11.44 12.66 14.85
CA MET A 304 10.28 12.10 15.53
C MET A 304 9.72 10.91 14.76
N ASP A 305 9.08 9.98 15.47
CA ASP A 305 8.35 8.90 14.81
C ASP A 305 7.03 9.40 14.21
N ASN A 306 6.47 8.62 13.29
CA ASN A 306 5.23 9.01 12.60
C ASN A 306 4.07 9.24 13.59
N THR A 307 4.00 8.47 14.67
CA THR A 307 2.92 8.56 15.66
C THR A 307 2.94 9.93 16.33
N THR A 308 4.11 10.36 16.82
CA THR A 308 4.24 11.66 17.48
C THR A 308 3.98 12.82 16.53
N LEU A 309 4.43 12.73 15.27
CA LEU A 309 4.13 13.75 14.25
C LEU A 309 2.64 13.93 14.02
N VAL A 310 1.88 12.83 13.95
CA VAL A 310 0.43 12.85 13.77
C VAL A 310 -0.27 13.41 15.01
N ASP A 311 0.19 13.06 16.21
CA ASP A 311 -0.40 13.56 17.45
C ASP A 311 -0.18 15.07 17.64
N ILE A 312 0.98 15.60 17.26
CA ILE A 312 1.24 17.04 17.25
C ILE A 312 0.35 17.73 16.22
N PHE A 313 0.33 17.23 14.99
CA PHE A 313 -0.53 17.77 13.93
C PHE A 313 -2.03 17.72 14.31
N ARG A 314 -2.46 16.72 15.08
CA ARG A 314 -3.82 16.66 15.62
C ARG A 314 -4.11 17.76 16.65
N THR A 315 -3.11 18.12 17.44
CA THR A 315 -3.25 19.05 18.58
C THR A 315 -3.10 20.50 18.15
N GLU A 316 -2.26 20.76 17.15
CA GLU A 316 -1.96 22.11 16.66
C GLU A 316 -2.80 22.45 15.42
N GLU A 317 -3.84 23.27 15.60
CA GLU A 317 -4.83 23.59 14.57
C GLU A 317 -4.25 24.23 13.29
N HIS A 318 -3.16 25.01 13.44
CA HIS A 318 -2.51 25.73 12.34
C HIS A 318 -1.28 25.01 11.79
N ALA A 319 -0.92 23.84 12.35
CA ALA A 319 0.22 23.08 11.86
C ALA A 319 -0.04 22.56 10.44
N CYS A 320 1.04 22.35 9.71
CA CYS A 320 1.07 21.66 8.44
C CYS A 320 1.99 20.45 8.55
N LEU A 321 1.64 19.39 7.85
CA LEU A 321 2.37 18.13 7.91
C LEU A 321 2.68 17.63 6.50
N LEU A 322 3.95 17.37 6.21
CA LEU A 322 4.40 16.73 4.98
C LEU A 322 4.71 15.25 5.25
N GLY A 323 4.21 14.35 4.40
CA GLY A 323 4.50 12.94 4.52
C GLY A 323 4.44 12.19 3.21
N THR A 324 4.77 10.91 3.30
CA THR A 324 4.61 9.98 2.17
C THR A 324 3.16 9.52 2.04
N ASP A 325 2.79 8.94 0.89
CA ASP A 325 1.49 8.27 0.69
C ASP A 325 1.07 7.36 1.84
N ALA A 326 2.03 6.71 2.53
CA ALA A 326 1.76 5.82 3.65
C ALA A 326 1.21 6.56 4.89
N MET A 327 1.54 7.83 5.06
CA MET A 327 1.08 8.63 6.20
C MET A 327 -0.43 8.92 6.11
N ARG A 328 -1.00 8.97 4.91
CA ARG A 328 -2.45 9.09 4.68
C ARG A 328 -3.26 8.08 5.51
N ASP A 329 -2.79 6.84 5.59
CA ASP A 329 -3.57 5.76 6.18
C ASP A 329 -3.63 5.85 7.72
N GLY A 330 -2.65 6.51 8.35
CA GLY A 330 -2.54 6.66 9.80
C GLY A 330 -3.05 8.00 10.38
N VAL A 331 -3.36 9.00 9.54
CA VAL A 331 -3.80 10.33 10.01
C VAL A 331 -5.32 10.34 10.25
N ASP A 332 -5.72 10.27 11.51
CA ASP A 332 -7.12 10.45 11.92
C ASP A 332 -7.28 11.73 12.76
N VAL A 333 -7.35 12.89 12.10
CA VAL A 333 -7.30 14.21 12.73
C VAL A 333 -8.63 14.94 12.58
N PRO A 334 -9.55 14.85 13.55
CA PRO A 334 -10.87 15.46 13.45
C PRO A 334 -10.84 16.99 13.49
N GLY A 335 -11.85 17.62 12.90
CA GLY A 335 -12.07 19.05 12.98
C GLY A 335 -11.07 19.90 12.19
N ASN A 336 -10.87 21.13 12.64
CA ASN A 336 -10.11 22.16 11.91
C ASN A 336 -8.61 21.85 11.75
N ALA A 337 -8.06 20.92 12.52
CA ALA A 337 -6.65 20.53 12.42
C ALA A 337 -6.31 19.85 11.07
N LEU A 338 -7.30 19.28 10.37
CA LEU A 338 -7.12 18.80 8.99
C LEU A 338 -8.23 19.34 8.08
N ARG A 339 -7.95 20.46 7.41
CA ARG A 339 -8.87 21.13 6.49
C ARG A 339 -8.37 21.19 5.05
N LEU A 340 -7.10 20.86 4.80
CA LEU A 340 -6.52 20.83 3.47
C LEU A 340 -5.71 19.54 3.28
N VAL A 341 -5.97 18.81 2.19
CA VAL A 341 -5.14 17.68 1.75
C VAL A 341 -4.61 18.00 0.36
N VAL A 342 -3.30 17.94 0.17
CA VAL A 342 -2.63 18.22 -1.09
C VAL A 342 -1.83 17.00 -1.54
N PHE A 343 -2.13 16.49 -2.72
CA PHE A 343 -1.32 15.48 -3.41
C PHE A 343 -0.44 16.14 -4.45
N GLU A 344 0.87 15.83 -4.45
CA GLU A 344 1.73 16.31 -5.53
C GLU A 344 1.44 15.63 -6.88
N ARG A 345 0.93 14.39 -6.84
CA ARG A 345 0.68 13.52 -8.00
C ARG A 345 -0.46 12.57 -7.72
N VAL A 346 -1.09 12.05 -8.77
CA VAL A 346 -1.99 10.90 -8.61
C VAL A 346 -1.21 9.74 -7.97
N PRO A 347 -1.74 9.10 -6.90
CA PRO A 347 -1.01 8.08 -6.16
C PRO A 347 -1.07 6.72 -6.85
N TRP A 348 -0.55 6.61 -8.07
CA TRP A 348 -0.49 5.37 -8.84
C TRP A 348 0.17 4.23 -8.04
N PRO A 349 -0.21 2.96 -8.27
CA PRO A 349 0.55 1.84 -7.72
C PRO A 349 2.00 1.88 -8.20
N ARG A 350 2.93 1.40 -7.35
CA ARG A 350 4.33 1.32 -7.75
C ARG A 350 4.47 0.23 -8.81
N PRO A 351 5.20 0.47 -9.91
CA PRO A 351 5.38 -0.52 -10.98
C PRO A 351 6.45 -1.56 -10.60
N ASP A 352 6.35 -2.13 -9.40
CA ASP A 352 7.22 -3.22 -8.93
C ASP A 352 6.76 -4.58 -9.50
N ILE A 353 7.59 -5.62 -9.34
CA ILE A 353 7.27 -6.95 -9.89
C ILE A 353 5.98 -7.50 -9.28
N LEU A 354 5.80 -7.35 -7.97
CA LEU A 354 4.63 -7.84 -7.26
C LEU A 354 3.34 -7.23 -7.81
N HIS A 355 3.33 -5.92 -8.04
CA HIS A 355 2.21 -5.20 -8.63
C HIS A 355 2.01 -5.61 -10.08
N ARG A 356 3.08 -5.70 -10.89
CA ARG A 356 3.00 -6.10 -12.29
C ARG A 356 2.31 -7.46 -12.45
N GLU A 357 2.76 -8.47 -11.72
CA GLU A 357 2.19 -9.83 -11.80
C GLU A 357 0.74 -9.86 -11.32
N ARG A 358 0.42 -9.19 -10.20
CA ARG A 358 -0.97 -9.07 -9.73
C ARG A 358 -1.86 -8.36 -10.72
N ARG A 359 -1.38 -7.27 -11.33
CA ARG A 359 -2.10 -6.53 -12.36
C ARG A 359 -2.36 -7.40 -13.58
N ILE A 360 -1.41 -8.26 -13.98
CA ILE A 360 -1.59 -9.19 -15.11
C ILE A 360 -2.66 -10.23 -14.79
N HIS A 361 -2.57 -10.89 -13.64
CA HIS A 361 -3.43 -12.06 -13.36
C HIS A 361 -4.75 -11.74 -12.64
N LEU A 362 -4.82 -10.67 -11.85
CA LEU A 362 -6.00 -10.33 -11.04
C LEU A 362 -6.87 -9.23 -11.66
N SER A 363 -6.50 -8.71 -12.83
CA SER A 363 -7.27 -7.66 -13.51
C SER A 363 -8.46 -8.17 -14.32
N GLY A 364 -8.53 -9.47 -14.60
CA GLY A 364 -9.49 -10.02 -15.56
C GLY A 364 -9.26 -9.53 -17.00
N GLY A 365 -8.01 -9.16 -17.33
CA GLY A 365 -7.63 -8.60 -18.64
C GLY A 365 -7.63 -7.07 -18.69
N ASP A 366 -8.31 -6.39 -17.76
CA ASP A 366 -8.36 -4.92 -17.69
C ASP A 366 -7.29 -4.35 -16.75
N THR A 367 -6.04 -4.36 -17.22
CA THR A 367 -4.89 -3.90 -16.41
C THR A 367 -4.97 -2.41 -16.06
N THR A 368 -5.57 -1.58 -16.93
CA THR A 368 -5.71 -0.14 -16.67
C THR A 368 -6.77 0.10 -15.60
N GLY A 369 -7.93 -0.55 -15.69
CA GLY A 369 -8.96 -0.45 -14.65
C GLY A 369 -8.48 -0.99 -13.31
N TYR A 370 -7.59 -1.99 -13.28
CA TYR A 370 -6.97 -2.46 -12.03
C TYR A 370 -6.16 -1.35 -11.34
N ASP A 371 -5.29 -0.65 -12.07
CA ASP A 371 -4.48 0.45 -11.54
C ASP A 371 -5.36 1.64 -11.11
N ASP A 372 -6.42 1.90 -11.87
CA ASP A 372 -7.40 2.93 -11.58
C ASP A 372 -8.15 2.67 -10.29
N ARG A 373 -8.58 1.42 -10.06
CA ARG A 373 -9.23 1.01 -8.81
C ARG A 373 -8.32 1.27 -7.61
N ILE A 374 -7.03 0.98 -7.73
CA ILE A 374 -6.05 1.25 -6.67
C ILE A 374 -5.88 2.75 -6.45
N ALA A 375 -5.70 3.53 -7.52
CA ALA A 375 -5.53 4.99 -7.43
C ALA A 375 -6.78 5.67 -6.84
N ARG A 376 -7.98 5.30 -7.31
CA ARG A 376 -9.26 5.80 -6.77
C ARG A 376 -9.44 5.44 -5.31
N LEU A 377 -9.11 4.21 -4.90
CA LEU A 377 -9.20 3.79 -3.51
C LEU A 377 -8.32 4.68 -2.61
N LYS A 378 -7.07 4.92 -3.04
CA LYS A 378 -6.13 5.78 -2.33
C LYS A 378 -6.61 7.23 -2.22
N LEU A 379 -7.15 7.78 -3.30
CA LEU A 379 -7.74 9.13 -3.32
C LEU A 379 -8.96 9.20 -2.39
N ARG A 380 -9.86 8.23 -2.45
CA ARG A 380 -11.07 8.15 -1.61
C ARG A 380 -10.73 8.04 -0.13
N GLN A 381 -9.71 7.23 0.21
CA GLN A 381 -9.21 7.11 1.57
C GLN A 381 -8.66 8.43 2.09
N ALA A 382 -7.89 9.16 1.27
CA ALA A 382 -7.38 10.47 1.66
C ALA A 382 -8.50 11.50 1.82
N PHE A 383 -9.42 11.54 0.87
CA PHE A 383 -10.59 12.43 0.90
C PHE A 383 -11.47 12.17 2.12
N GLY A 384 -11.69 10.89 2.48
CA GLY A 384 -12.45 10.50 3.67
C GLY A 384 -11.83 10.98 4.99
N ARG A 385 -10.58 11.46 4.98
CA ARG A 385 -9.95 12.11 6.14
C ARG A 385 -10.30 13.59 6.28
N LEU A 386 -10.98 14.21 5.32
CA LEU A 386 -11.37 15.63 5.41
C LEU A 386 -12.63 15.84 6.25
N ILE A 387 -13.62 14.95 6.13
CA ILE A 387 -14.94 15.12 6.76
C ILE A 387 -15.24 13.95 7.70
N ARG A 388 -15.30 14.24 9.00
CA ARG A 388 -15.63 13.30 10.08
C ARG A 388 -16.84 13.76 10.92
N SER A 389 -17.16 15.05 10.89
CA SER A 389 -18.32 15.65 11.55
C SER A 389 -19.19 16.46 10.57
N GLN A 390 -20.42 16.79 10.97
CA GLN A 390 -21.33 17.63 10.17
C GLN A 390 -20.85 19.09 10.04
N SER A 391 -19.96 19.53 10.92
CA SER A 391 -19.39 20.89 10.89
C SER A 391 -18.05 20.97 10.15
N ASP A 392 -17.44 19.83 9.83
CA ASP A 392 -16.14 19.81 9.16
C ASP A 392 -16.25 20.44 7.76
N ARG A 393 -15.22 21.18 7.38
CA ARG A 393 -15.05 21.74 6.03
C ARG A 393 -13.64 21.44 5.57
N GLY A 394 -13.51 20.96 4.33
CA GLY A 394 -12.22 20.49 3.83
C GLY A 394 -12.01 20.74 2.35
N VAL A 395 -10.75 20.97 1.97
CA VAL A 395 -10.34 21.12 0.58
C VAL A 395 -9.38 20.00 0.21
N PHE A 396 -9.62 19.39 -0.95
CA PHE A 396 -8.70 18.45 -1.58
C PHE A 396 -8.04 19.10 -2.80
N VAL A 397 -6.72 19.06 -2.89
CA VAL A 397 -5.98 19.64 -4.02
C VAL A 397 -5.05 18.59 -4.62
N LEU A 398 -5.02 18.52 -5.95
CA LEU A 398 -4.13 17.66 -6.71
C LEU A 398 -3.26 18.51 -7.65
N LEU A 399 -1.94 18.49 -7.45
CA LEU A 399 -0.97 19.25 -8.25
C LEU A 399 -0.55 18.51 -9.52
N ASP A 400 -1.48 17.75 -10.12
CA ASP A 400 -1.23 16.92 -11.30
C ASP A 400 -2.19 17.27 -12.42
N ARG A 401 -1.73 18.14 -13.33
CA ARG A 401 -2.50 18.56 -14.51
C ARG A 401 -2.93 17.40 -15.41
N ARG A 402 -2.22 16.26 -15.36
CA ARG A 402 -2.48 15.06 -16.19
C ARG A 402 -3.46 14.09 -15.55
N THR A 403 -4.05 14.43 -14.40
CA THR A 403 -5.06 13.61 -13.73
C THR A 403 -6.16 13.18 -14.69
N PRO A 404 -6.35 11.87 -14.94
CA PRO A 404 -7.41 11.38 -15.82
C PRO A 404 -8.81 11.62 -15.23
N THR A 405 -9.77 12.04 -16.05
CA THR A 405 -11.16 12.25 -15.64
C THR A 405 -11.81 11.01 -15.03
N ARG A 406 -11.42 9.81 -15.50
CA ARG A 406 -11.84 8.51 -14.97
C ARG A 406 -11.46 8.23 -13.51
N LEU A 407 -10.57 9.04 -12.91
CA LEU A 407 -10.24 8.95 -11.48
C LEU A 407 -11.13 9.85 -10.61
N LEU A 408 -11.88 10.79 -11.20
CA LEU A 408 -12.68 11.76 -10.44
C LEU A 408 -13.86 11.11 -9.72
N SER A 409 -14.28 9.92 -10.14
CA SER A 409 -15.22 9.07 -9.41
C SER A 409 -14.69 8.57 -8.05
N ALA A 410 -13.43 8.88 -7.70
CA ALA A 410 -12.94 8.71 -6.34
C ALA A 410 -13.66 9.63 -5.33
N PHE A 411 -14.17 10.79 -5.77
CA PHE A 411 -14.82 11.79 -4.92
C PHE A 411 -16.33 11.54 -4.80
N PRO A 412 -16.96 11.86 -3.65
CA PRO A 412 -18.40 11.67 -3.47
C PRO A 412 -19.25 12.46 -4.45
N THR A 413 -20.45 11.92 -4.73
CA THR A 413 -21.46 12.59 -5.54
C THR A 413 -21.75 14.00 -5.02
N GLY A 414 -21.85 14.97 -5.94
CA GLY A 414 -22.10 16.38 -5.62
C GLY A 414 -20.84 17.21 -5.34
N VAL A 415 -19.67 16.58 -5.19
CA VAL A 415 -18.39 17.30 -5.11
C VAL A 415 -17.92 17.66 -6.51
N GLU A 416 -17.96 18.96 -6.83
CA GLU A 416 -17.43 19.45 -8.10
C GLU A 416 -15.89 19.48 -8.07
N VAL A 417 -15.27 18.92 -9.10
CA VAL A 417 -13.82 18.97 -9.30
C VAL A 417 -13.49 20.06 -10.32
N GLN A 418 -12.81 21.11 -9.86
CA GLN A 418 -12.46 22.25 -10.71
C GLN A 418 -10.98 22.22 -11.11
N ARG A 419 -10.68 22.53 -12.37
CA ARG A 419 -9.31 22.64 -12.90
C ARG A 419 -8.93 24.11 -13.03
N LEU A 420 -8.09 24.60 -12.12
CA LEU A 420 -7.77 26.01 -11.98
C LEU A 420 -6.26 26.23 -11.90
N GLY A 421 -5.84 27.49 -12.08
CA GLY A 421 -4.47 27.88 -11.76
C GLY A 421 -4.22 27.98 -10.25
N LEU A 422 -2.97 27.97 -9.83
CA LEU A 422 -2.59 27.99 -8.40
C LEU A 422 -3.18 29.20 -7.66
N ALA A 423 -3.05 30.40 -8.24
CA ALA A 423 -3.49 31.64 -7.60
C ALA A 423 -5.01 31.71 -7.41
N GLU A 424 -5.78 31.22 -8.39
CA GLU A 424 -7.24 31.15 -8.28
C GLU A 424 -7.67 30.07 -7.28
N THR A 425 -6.99 28.92 -7.29
CA THR A 425 -7.21 27.86 -6.30
C THR A 425 -7.03 28.39 -4.87
N ALA A 426 -5.94 29.13 -4.62
CA ALA A 426 -5.67 29.74 -3.32
C ALA A 426 -6.79 30.70 -2.85
N ARG A 427 -7.25 31.60 -3.74
CA ARG A 427 -8.38 32.50 -3.44
C ARG A 427 -9.66 31.75 -3.06
N GLN A 428 -9.97 30.69 -3.80
CA GLN A 428 -11.16 29.88 -3.49
C GLN A 428 -11.01 29.11 -2.18
N ILE A 429 -9.80 28.67 -1.83
CA ILE A 429 -9.52 28.06 -0.52
C ILE A 429 -9.76 29.07 0.60
N GLU A 430 -9.21 30.28 0.49
CA GLU A 430 -9.39 31.35 1.49
C GLU A 430 -10.88 31.68 1.66
N SER A 431 -11.60 31.91 0.55
CA SER A 431 -13.03 32.23 0.59
C SER A 431 -13.87 31.09 1.14
N PHE A 432 -13.54 29.85 0.79
CA PHE A 432 -14.26 28.69 1.30
C PHE A 432 -13.98 28.48 2.79
N LEU A 433 -12.73 28.46 3.23
CA LEU A 433 -12.38 28.17 4.62
C LEU A 433 -12.54 29.35 5.58
N ALA A 434 -12.84 30.54 5.07
CA ALA A 434 -13.16 31.70 5.90
C ALA A 434 -14.23 31.33 6.95
N PRO A 435 -14.07 31.79 8.21
CA PRO A 435 -15.10 31.61 9.23
C PRO A 435 -16.40 32.21 8.68
N ASN A 436 -17.49 31.45 8.73
CA ASN A 436 -18.80 32.03 8.45
C ASN A 436 -18.99 33.16 9.46
N GLY A 437 -19.05 34.41 8.99
CA GLY A 437 -19.31 35.56 9.85
C GLY A 437 -20.54 35.29 10.70
N GLY A 438 -20.38 35.40 12.02
CA GLY A 438 -21.46 35.31 12.99
C GLY A 438 -22.42 36.49 12.90
#